data_AF-A0A9Q9SDV6-F1
#
_entry.id   AF-A0A9Q9SDV6-F1
#
_cell.length_a   1.000
_cell.length_b   1.000
_cell.length_c   1.000
_cell.angle_alpha   90.00
_cell.angle_beta   90.00
_cell.angle_gamma   90.00
#
_symmetry.space_group_name_H-M   'P 1'
#
loop_
_entity.id
_entity.type
_entity.pdbx_description
1 polymer ?
#
loop_
_entity_poly.entity_id
_entity_poly.type
_entity_poly.pdbx_seq_one_letter_code
_entity_poly.pdbx_strand_id
1 'polypeptide(L)'
;MLVTLSDKELSRINVIQSVVEKRMRRRDAAHQLALTERQTQHLMNRFRESGAAGLSNLRRGRPGNHRLPESLKLRVLSLLHDHYSDFGPTLAAEKLRERHNITVSVETLRKWMIADGLWVPYSRRRPRVHQPRYRRDCLGELVQIDGSPHDWFEGRAPKCCLLVFIEVDRDKPVSRQARRCDRTVASHINSTASRFWSVVSTFAPEPPEVPPYPAWLRQAAS
;
A
#
# COMPACT_ATOMS: atom_id res chain seq x y z
N MET A 1 -19.46 33.22 17.52
CA MET A 1 -19.50 31.88 16.89
C MET A 1 -18.63 31.94 15.64
N LEU A 2 -17.53 31.18 15.60
CA LEU A 2 -16.64 31.16 14.43
C LEU A 2 -17.30 30.30 13.34
N VAL A 3 -17.58 30.87 12.15
CA VAL A 3 -18.18 30.13 11.03
C VAL A 3 -17.07 29.79 10.03
N THR A 4 -16.79 28.50 9.86
CA THR A 4 -15.84 28.02 8.85
C THR A 4 -16.53 27.93 7.50
N LEU A 5 -16.06 28.71 6.52
CA LEU A 5 -16.56 28.71 5.15
C LEU A 5 -15.47 28.16 4.21
N SER A 6 -15.89 27.39 3.21
CA SER A 6 -15.03 27.05 2.06
C SER A 6 -14.88 28.25 1.12
N ASP A 7 -13.84 28.24 0.28
CA ASP A 7 -13.60 29.31 -0.71
C ASP A 7 -14.81 29.53 -1.63
N LYS A 8 -15.52 28.45 -1.97
CA LYS A 8 -16.76 28.52 -2.75
C LYS A 8 -17.92 29.18 -1.98
N GLU A 9 -17.98 29.00 -0.66
CA GLU A 9 -18.99 29.64 0.19
C GLU A 9 -18.62 31.12 0.41
N LEU A 10 -17.33 31.45 0.51
CA LEU A 10 -16.83 32.83 0.60
C LEU A 10 -17.12 33.63 -0.67
N SER A 11 -16.83 33.08 -1.86
CA SER A 11 -17.08 33.77 -3.13
C SER A 11 -18.56 34.09 -3.38
N ARG A 12 -19.46 33.27 -2.81
CA ARG A 12 -20.91 33.50 -2.88
C ARG A 12 -21.38 34.71 -2.07
N ILE A 13 -20.67 35.08 -1.00
CA ILE A 13 -21.07 36.21 -0.15
C ILE A 13 -21.20 37.47 -0.99
N ASN A 14 -20.17 37.82 -1.75
CA ASN A 14 -20.13 39.06 -2.53
C ASN A 14 -21.24 39.10 -3.60
N VAL A 15 -21.48 37.98 -4.27
CA VAL A 15 -22.51 37.89 -5.32
C VAL A 15 -23.91 38.01 -4.72
N ILE A 16 -24.21 37.26 -3.65
CA ILE A 16 -25.52 37.30 -2.99
C ILE A 16 -25.78 38.66 -2.35
N GLN A 17 -24.76 39.24 -1.70
CA GLN A 17 -24.80 40.59 -1.14
C GLN A 17 -25.16 41.62 -2.22
N SER A 18 -24.56 41.55 -3.40
CA SER A 18 -24.86 42.44 -4.53
C SER A 18 -26.31 42.35 -5.01
N VAL A 19 -26.92 41.16 -4.96
CA VAL A 19 -28.34 40.98 -5.30
C VAL A 19 -29.25 41.53 -4.21
N VAL A 20 -28.90 41.30 -2.93
CA VAL A 20 -29.68 41.82 -1.79
C VAL A 20 -29.67 43.35 -1.77
N GLU A 21 -28.55 43.97 -2.11
CA GLU A 21 -28.38 45.42 -2.25
C GLU A 21 -28.93 45.98 -3.58
N LYS A 22 -29.65 45.17 -4.35
CA LYS A 22 -30.30 45.52 -5.63
C LYS A 22 -29.33 46.04 -6.72
N ARG A 23 -28.02 45.77 -6.60
CA ARG A 23 -27.00 46.12 -7.61
C ARG A 23 -26.91 45.11 -8.75
N MET A 24 -27.44 43.90 -8.55
CA MET A 24 -27.41 42.80 -9.50
C MET A 24 -28.76 42.09 -9.55
N ARG A 25 -29.21 41.68 -10.75
CA ARG A 25 -30.45 40.88 -10.86
C ARG A 25 -30.17 39.44 -10.43
N ARG A 26 -31.20 38.79 -9.87
CA ARG A 26 -31.13 37.38 -9.44
C ARG A 26 -30.65 36.43 -10.55
N ARG A 27 -31.14 36.63 -11.78
CA ARG A 27 -30.76 35.81 -12.95
C ARG A 27 -29.27 35.91 -13.25
N ASP A 28 -28.69 37.10 -13.16
CA ASP A 28 -27.29 37.36 -13.48
C ASP A 28 -26.39 36.71 -12.41
N ALA A 29 -26.79 36.79 -11.14
CA ALA A 29 -26.14 36.08 -10.05
C ALA A 29 -26.24 34.55 -10.20
N ALA A 30 -27.37 34.03 -10.67
CA ALA A 30 -27.54 32.60 -10.94
C ALA A 30 -26.55 32.12 -12.02
N HIS A 31 -26.39 32.89 -13.10
CA HIS A 31 -25.38 32.64 -14.12
C HIS A 31 -23.95 32.71 -13.56
N GLN A 32 -23.61 33.75 -12.80
CA GLN A 32 -22.27 33.91 -12.22
C GLN A 32 -21.90 32.80 -11.23
N LEU A 33 -22.87 32.30 -10.45
CA LEU A 33 -22.67 31.22 -9.49
C LEU A 33 -22.79 29.82 -10.10
N ALA A 34 -23.16 29.72 -11.39
CA ALA A 34 -23.54 28.49 -12.06
C ALA A 34 -24.58 27.68 -11.25
N LEU A 35 -25.63 28.37 -10.78
CA LEU A 35 -26.75 27.81 -10.02
C LEU A 35 -28.07 28.09 -10.72
N THR A 36 -29.11 27.36 -10.36
CA THR A 36 -30.46 27.69 -10.81
C THR A 36 -30.99 28.91 -10.07
N GLU A 37 -31.87 29.70 -10.69
CA GLU A 37 -32.49 30.86 -10.03
C GLU A 37 -33.17 30.49 -8.71
N ARG A 38 -33.79 29.31 -8.63
CA ARG A 38 -34.42 28.79 -7.42
C ARG A 38 -33.38 28.57 -6.30
N GLN A 39 -32.24 27.96 -6.62
CA GLN A 39 -31.16 27.78 -5.65
C GLN A 39 -30.59 29.13 -5.18
N THR A 40 -30.42 30.09 -6.11
CA THR A 40 -30.01 31.45 -5.78
C THR A 40 -31.02 32.14 -4.86
N GLN A 41 -32.32 31.98 -5.12
CA GLN A 41 -33.37 32.49 -4.22
C GLN A 41 -33.30 31.86 -2.82
N HIS A 42 -33.08 30.56 -2.71
CA HIS A 42 -32.89 29.89 -1.41
C HIS A 42 -31.66 30.39 -0.66
N LEU A 43 -30.57 30.71 -1.36
CA LEU A 43 -29.37 31.31 -0.75
C LEU A 43 -29.64 32.75 -0.28
N MET A 44 -30.36 33.54 -1.09
CA MET A 44 -30.76 34.90 -0.70
C MET A 44 -31.63 34.92 0.55
N ASN A 45 -32.62 34.02 0.65
CA ASN A 45 -33.49 33.95 1.82
C ASN A 45 -32.69 33.62 3.09
N ARG A 46 -31.81 32.60 3.03
CA ARG A 46 -30.93 32.25 4.15
C ARG A 46 -29.95 33.36 4.52
N PHE A 47 -29.44 34.08 3.53
CA PHE A 47 -28.55 35.21 3.75
C PHE A 47 -29.28 36.37 4.46
N ARG A 48 -30.56 36.61 4.17
CA ARG A 48 -31.37 37.61 4.89
C ARG A 48 -31.64 37.21 6.34
N GLU A 49 -31.83 35.91 6.60
CA GLU A 49 -32.11 35.38 7.94
C GLU A 49 -30.87 35.30 8.84
N SER A 50 -29.71 34.94 8.28
CA SER A 50 -28.52 34.59 9.07
C SER A 50 -27.21 35.17 8.54
N GLY A 51 -27.27 36.13 7.60
CA GLY A 51 -26.11 36.75 6.99
C GLY A 51 -25.18 35.75 6.30
N ALA A 52 -23.87 36.00 6.36
CA ALA A 52 -22.85 35.11 5.79
C ALA A 52 -22.91 33.68 6.35
N ALA A 53 -23.35 33.50 7.61
CA ALA A 53 -23.49 32.18 8.22
C ALA A 53 -24.55 31.32 7.51
N GLY A 54 -25.60 31.93 6.96
CA GLY A 54 -26.67 31.23 6.22
C GLY A 54 -26.22 30.60 4.90
N LEU A 55 -25.09 31.04 4.35
CA LEU A 55 -24.50 30.49 3.12
C LEU A 55 -23.63 29.25 3.38
N SER A 56 -23.30 28.97 4.64
CA SER A 56 -22.58 27.76 5.02
C SER A 56 -23.42 26.50 4.76
N ASN A 57 -22.75 25.39 4.47
CA ASN A 57 -23.39 24.09 4.39
C ASN A 57 -23.86 23.64 5.79
N LEU A 58 -25.17 23.59 5.98
CA LEU A 58 -25.82 23.20 7.24
C LEU A 58 -25.58 21.75 7.66
N ARG A 59 -25.07 20.90 6.75
CA ARG A 59 -24.64 19.52 7.09
C ARG A 59 -23.26 19.50 7.74
N ARG A 60 -22.48 20.58 7.65
CA ARG A 60 -21.15 20.66 8.26
C ARG A 60 -21.29 20.54 9.78
N GLY A 61 -20.54 19.63 10.38
CA GLY A 61 -20.61 19.34 11.81
C GLY A 61 -21.79 18.46 12.25
N ARG A 62 -22.74 18.14 11.37
CA ARG A 62 -23.82 17.19 11.69
C ARG A 62 -23.36 15.76 11.45
N PRO A 63 -23.68 14.81 12.36
CA PRO A 63 -23.44 13.40 12.10
C PRO A 63 -24.25 12.95 10.87
N GLY A 64 -23.68 12.04 10.08
CA GLY A 64 -24.39 11.47 8.93
C GLY A 64 -25.61 10.64 9.37
N ASN A 65 -26.66 10.61 8.55
CA ASN A 65 -27.91 9.92 8.87
C ASN A 65 -27.76 8.41 9.14
N HIS A 66 -26.71 7.77 8.62
CA HIS A 66 -26.40 6.36 8.83
C HIS A 66 -25.33 6.12 9.90
N ARG A 67 -25.03 7.13 10.74
CA ARG A 67 -24.07 6.96 11.83
C ARG A 67 -24.65 5.99 12.86
N LEU A 68 -23.89 4.94 13.17
CA LEU A 68 -24.26 4.01 14.23
C LEU A 68 -24.30 4.74 15.59
N PRO A 69 -25.18 4.31 16.51
CA PRO A 69 -25.27 4.89 17.84
C PRO A 69 -23.92 4.88 18.55
N GLU A 70 -23.57 5.98 19.24
CA GLU A 70 -22.31 6.06 19.98
C GLU A 70 -22.25 5.02 21.10
N SER A 71 -23.41 4.69 21.70
CA SER A 71 -23.52 3.60 22.69
C SER A 71 -23.09 2.25 22.14
N LEU A 72 -23.44 1.94 20.89
CA LEU A 72 -23.02 0.70 20.22
C LEU A 72 -21.50 0.71 19.99
N LYS A 73 -20.95 1.85 19.55
CA LYS A 73 -19.51 2.00 19.37
C LYS A 73 -18.74 1.77 20.67
N LEU A 74 -19.17 2.40 21.77
CA LEU A 74 -18.54 2.23 23.09
C LEU A 74 -18.61 0.79 23.57
N ARG A 75 -19.77 0.13 23.43
CA ARG A 75 -19.93 -1.28 23.76
C ARG A 75 -18.98 -2.18 22.97
N VAL A 76 -18.85 -1.93 21.66
CA VAL A 76 -17.94 -2.69 20.80
C VAL A 76 -16.49 -2.48 21.21
N LEU A 77 -16.07 -1.24 21.47
CA LEU A 77 -14.69 -0.95 21.90
C LEU A 77 -14.36 -1.61 23.25
N SER A 78 -15.27 -1.61 24.23
CA SER A 78 -15.08 -2.33 25.49
C SER A 78 -14.82 -3.82 25.24
N LEU A 79 -15.66 -4.48 24.43
CA LEU A 79 -15.48 -5.89 24.11
C LEU A 79 -14.16 -6.18 23.38
N LEU A 80 -13.68 -5.25 22.55
CA LEU A 80 -12.40 -5.40 21.89
C LEU A 80 -11.23 -5.31 22.88
N HIS A 81 -11.28 -4.37 23.82
CA HIS A 81 -10.26 -4.28 24.89
C HIS A 81 -10.27 -5.51 25.79
N ASP A 82 -11.45 -6.00 26.17
CA ASP A 82 -11.59 -7.09 27.15
C ASP A 82 -11.23 -8.46 26.57
N HIS A 83 -11.46 -8.69 25.27
CA HIS A 83 -11.41 -10.04 24.69
C HIS A 83 -10.61 -10.18 23.39
N TYR A 84 -10.32 -9.09 22.67
CA TYR A 84 -9.80 -9.17 21.29
C TYR A 84 -8.71 -8.11 21.01
N SER A 85 -7.86 -7.80 21.99
CA SER A 85 -6.84 -6.74 21.87
C SER A 85 -5.79 -7.02 20.80
N ASP A 86 -5.55 -8.29 20.48
CA ASP A 86 -4.57 -8.78 19.50
C ASP A 86 -5.19 -9.06 18.12
N PHE A 87 -6.50 -8.86 17.95
CA PHE A 87 -7.21 -9.29 16.75
C PHE A 87 -7.19 -8.20 15.68
N GLY A 88 -7.00 -8.60 14.42
CA GLY A 88 -7.20 -7.71 13.29
C GLY A 88 -8.68 -7.34 13.09
N PRO A 89 -9.00 -6.23 12.41
CA PRO A 89 -10.38 -5.76 12.22
C PRO A 89 -11.33 -6.79 11.59
N THR A 90 -10.83 -7.63 10.69
CA THR A 90 -11.63 -8.70 10.06
C THR A 90 -12.01 -9.77 11.06
N LEU A 91 -11.03 -10.33 11.78
CA LEU A 91 -11.25 -11.40 12.75
C LEU A 91 -12.07 -10.91 13.95
N ALA A 92 -11.83 -9.67 14.39
CA ALA A 92 -12.62 -9.02 15.42
C ALA A 92 -14.10 -8.91 15.00
N ALA A 93 -14.38 -8.51 13.76
CA ALA A 93 -15.76 -8.42 13.25
C ALA A 93 -16.45 -9.79 13.21
N GLU A 94 -15.72 -10.85 12.84
CA GLU A 94 -16.24 -12.23 12.86
C GLU A 94 -16.61 -12.67 14.29
N LYS A 95 -15.73 -12.44 15.27
CA LYS A 95 -16.00 -12.81 16.67
C LYS A 95 -17.08 -11.99 17.33
N LEU A 96 -17.18 -10.70 17.01
CA LEU A 96 -18.29 -9.86 17.45
C LEU A 96 -19.64 -10.39 16.94
N ARG A 97 -19.68 -10.88 15.70
CA ARG A 97 -20.88 -11.50 15.13
C ARG A 97 -21.19 -12.86 15.79
N GLU A 98 -20.20 -13.73 15.92
CA GLU A 98 -20.39 -15.10 16.43
C GLU A 98 -20.72 -15.15 17.92
N ARG A 99 -20.01 -14.39 18.76
CA ARG A 99 -20.09 -14.51 20.23
C ARG A 99 -20.98 -13.46 20.87
N HIS A 100 -21.13 -12.30 20.24
CA HIS A 100 -21.85 -11.16 20.82
C HIS A 100 -23.08 -10.74 20.00
N ASN A 101 -23.37 -11.41 18.87
CA ASN A 101 -24.47 -11.09 17.95
C ASN A 101 -24.47 -9.63 17.48
N ILE A 102 -23.29 -9.01 17.37
CA ILE A 102 -23.12 -7.63 16.90
C ILE A 102 -22.61 -7.65 15.46
N THR A 103 -23.42 -7.15 14.54
CA THR A 103 -23.05 -7.04 13.12
C THR A 103 -22.63 -5.60 12.81
N VAL A 104 -21.34 -5.40 12.56
CA VAL A 104 -20.75 -4.13 12.14
C VAL A 104 -19.88 -4.37 10.91
N SER A 105 -19.88 -3.41 9.97
CA SER A 105 -19.02 -3.52 8.80
C SER A 105 -17.54 -3.48 9.20
N VAL A 106 -16.70 -4.26 8.53
CA VAL A 106 -15.26 -4.33 8.82
C VAL A 106 -14.60 -2.95 8.73
N GLU A 107 -15.00 -2.11 7.77
CA GLU A 107 -14.42 -0.77 7.61
C GLU A 107 -14.86 0.19 8.72
N THR A 108 -16.08 0.05 9.24
CA THR A 108 -16.53 0.82 10.42
C THR A 108 -15.72 0.42 11.65
N LEU A 109 -15.54 -0.89 11.87
CA LEU A 109 -14.77 -1.40 13.00
C LEU A 109 -13.31 -0.96 12.92
N ARG A 110 -12.70 -1.09 11.74
CA ARG A 110 -11.34 -0.63 11.46
C ARG A 110 -11.16 0.85 11.80
N LYS A 111 -12.09 1.72 11.38
CA LYS A 111 -12.05 3.15 11.71
C LYS A 111 -12.14 3.41 13.21
N TRP A 112 -12.97 2.66 13.92
CA TRP A 112 -13.08 2.78 15.38
C TRP A 112 -11.80 2.31 16.07
N MET A 113 -11.24 1.17 15.67
CA MET A 113 -9.98 0.65 16.23
C MET A 113 -8.79 1.59 15.96
N ILE A 114 -8.74 2.23 14.79
CA ILE A 114 -7.71 3.24 14.49
C ILE A 114 -7.88 4.48 15.36
N ALA A 115 -9.11 4.98 15.51
CA ALA A 115 -9.40 6.15 16.32
C ALA A 115 -9.15 5.93 17.82
N ASP A 116 -9.35 4.69 18.29
CA ASP A 116 -9.14 4.26 19.67
C ASP A 116 -7.68 3.87 19.97
N GLY A 117 -6.86 3.67 18.93
CA GLY A 117 -5.45 3.29 19.07
C GLY A 117 -5.20 1.78 19.15
N LEU A 118 -6.26 0.95 19.16
CA LEU A 118 -6.17 -0.52 19.12
C LEU A 118 -5.53 -1.07 17.84
N TRP A 119 -5.63 -0.34 16.73
CA TRP A 119 -5.12 -0.79 15.44
C TRP A 119 -4.34 0.31 14.73
N VAL A 120 -3.05 0.06 14.47
CA VAL A 120 -2.23 0.95 13.65
C VAL A 120 -2.39 0.53 12.18
N PRO A 121 -2.89 1.43 11.30
CA PRO A 121 -3.02 1.09 9.90
C PRO A 121 -1.63 0.88 9.30
N TYR A 122 -1.40 -0.30 8.71
CA TYR A 122 -0.14 -0.58 8.02
C TYR A 122 0.04 0.40 6.86
N SER A 123 1.11 1.20 6.92
CA SER A 123 1.53 2.03 5.79
C SER A 123 2.19 1.13 4.75
N ARG A 124 1.59 1.01 3.57
CA ARG A 124 2.22 0.30 2.46
C ARG A 124 3.52 1.01 2.10
N ARG A 125 4.64 0.28 2.18
CA ARG A 125 5.91 0.75 1.62
C ARG A 125 5.68 1.09 0.14
N ARG A 126 6.20 2.25 -0.29
CA ARG A 126 6.15 2.63 -1.70
C ARG A 126 6.76 1.51 -2.55
N PRO A 127 6.15 1.13 -3.68
CA PRO A 127 6.75 0.16 -4.58
C PRO A 127 8.18 0.60 -4.94
N ARG A 128 9.12 -0.34 -4.92
CA ARG A 128 10.46 -0.06 -5.46
C ARG A 128 10.31 0.14 -6.97
N VAL A 129 10.83 1.24 -7.48
CA VAL A 129 10.92 1.45 -8.93
C VAL A 129 12.03 0.54 -9.44
N HIS A 130 11.66 -0.49 -10.20
CA HIS A 130 12.61 -1.35 -10.88
C HIS A 130 12.99 -0.73 -12.22
N GLN A 131 14.28 -0.66 -12.54
CA GLN A 131 14.71 -0.26 -13.87
C GLN A 131 14.31 -1.34 -14.88
N PRO A 132 13.69 -0.98 -16.02
CA PRO A 132 13.43 -1.92 -17.10
C PRO A 132 14.73 -2.54 -17.61
N ARG A 133 14.74 -3.85 -17.82
CA ARG A 133 15.84 -4.54 -18.52
C ARG A 133 15.51 -4.54 -20.02
N TYR A 134 16.45 -4.11 -20.86
CA TYR A 134 16.32 -4.20 -22.31
C TYR A 134 16.42 -5.65 -22.78
N ARG A 135 15.65 -6.00 -23.83
CA ARG A 135 15.79 -7.29 -24.51
C ARG A 135 17.12 -7.32 -25.25
N ARG A 136 17.73 -8.51 -25.33
CA ARG A 136 18.92 -8.76 -26.16
C ARG A 136 18.51 -9.36 -27.50
N ASP A 137 19.41 -9.33 -28.48
CA ASP A 137 19.10 -9.63 -29.88
C ASP A 137 18.98 -11.15 -30.12
N CYS A 138 19.72 -11.97 -29.36
CA CYS A 138 19.70 -13.42 -29.50
C CYS A 138 19.42 -14.18 -28.18
N LEU A 139 18.83 -15.37 -28.33
CA LEU A 139 18.67 -16.35 -27.26
C LEU A 139 20.05 -16.78 -26.71
N GLY A 140 20.19 -16.86 -25.38
CA GLY A 140 21.44 -17.24 -24.71
C GLY A 140 22.39 -16.08 -24.39
N GLU A 141 22.12 -14.86 -24.88
CA GLU A 141 22.93 -13.67 -24.55
C GLU A 141 22.63 -13.11 -23.15
N LEU A 142 21.51 -13.52 -22.56
CA LEU A 142 21.08 -13.08 -21.24
C LEU A 142 20.97 -14.27 -20.28
N VAL A 143 21.90 -14.32 -19.32
CA VAL A 143 21.90 -15.29 -18.24
C VAL A 143 21.65 -14.55 -16.93
N GLN A 144 20.59 -14.95 -16.23
CA GLN A 144 20.31 -14.50 -14.87
C GLN A 144 21.08 -15.40 -13.91
N ILE A 145 21.91 -14.79 -13.08
CA ILE A 145 22.61 -15.47 -11.98
C ILE A 145 21.83 -15.17 -10.72
N ASP A 146 21.33 -16.20 -10.06
CA ASP A 146 20.72 -16.10 -8.74
C ASP A 146 21.57 -16.83 -7.70
N GLY A 147 21.60 -16.28 -6.48
CA GLY A 147 22.43 -16.77 -5.39
C GLY A 147 21.61 -16.98 -4.13
N SER A 148 21.60 -18.21 -3.62
CA SER A 148 20.95 -18.56 -2.36
C SER A 148 21.99 -18.85 -1.28
N PRO A 149 22.39 -17.84 -0.47
CA PRO A 149 23.28 -18.06 0.66
C PRO A 149 22.53 -18.80 1.76
N HIS A 150 22.99 -20.01 2.11
CA HIS A 150 22.38 -20.82 3.15
C HIS A 150 23.44 -21.64 3.89
N ASP A 151 23.12 -22.05 5.12
CA ASP A 151 23.96 -22.94 5.90
C ASP A 151 23.67 -24.40 5.53
N TRP A 152 23.96 -24.76 4.29
CA TRP A 152 23.68 -26.10 3.74
C TRP A 152 24.36 -27.25 4.50
N PHE A 153 25.38 -26.93 5.30
CA PHE A 153 26.11 -27.91 6.10
C PHE A 153 25.74 -27.88 7.58
N GLU A 154 24.79 -27.02 7.98
CA GLU A 154 24.26 -26.93 9.34
C GLU A 154 25.39 -26.84 10.38
N GLY A 155 26.36 -25.95 10.12
CA GLY A 155 27.52 -25.74 11.00
C GLY A 155 28.68 -26.75 10.87
N ARG A 156 28.55 -27.82 10.07
CA ARG A 156 29.64 -28.79 9.81
C ARG A 156 30.71 -28.27 8.85
N ALA A 157 30.39 -27.22 8.10
CA ALA A 157 31.30 -26.49 7.25
C ALA A 157 30.84 -25.03 7.14
N PRO A 158 31.68 -24.11 6.63
CA PRO A 158 31.26 -22.74 6.39
C PRO A 158 30.08 -22.66 5.42
N LYS A 159 29.25 -21.62 5.61
CA LYS A 159 28.07 -21.37 4.76
C LYS A 159 28.46 -21.35 3.28
N CYS A 160 27.60 -21.92 2.45
CA CYS A 160 27.79 -21.97 1.01
C CYS A 160 26.69 -21.20 0.30
N CYS A 161 27.04 -20.63 -0.85
CA CYS A 161 26.07 -20.02 -1.74
C CYS A 161 25.84 -20.97 -2.91
N LEU A 162 24.58 -21.36 -3.13
CA LEU A 162 24.19 -22.04 -4.35
C LEU A 162 23.99 -20.98 -5.42
N LEU A 163 24.81 -21.03 -6.48
CA LEU A 163 24.65 -20.19 -7.66
C LEU A 163 23.92 -20.97 -8.74
N VAL A 164 22.84 -20.39 -9.24
CA VAL A 164 22.06 -20.93 -10.35
C VAL A 164 22.16 -19.96 -11.52
N PHE A 165 22.54 -20.50 -12.68
CA PHE A 165 22.58 -19.78 -13.93
C PHE A 165 21.34 -20.17 -14.74
N ILE A 166 20.45 -19.21 -14.96
CA ILE A 166 19.18 -19.40 -15.66
C ILE A 166 19.22 -18.59 -16.94
N GLU A 167 19.01 -19.25 -18.08
CA GLU A 167 18.80 -18.56 -19.34
C GLU A 167 17.37 -17.99 -19.34
N VAL A 168 17.27 -16.67 -19.53
CA VAL A 168 16.03 -15.91 -19.26
C VAL A 168 14.86 -16.36 -20.12
N ASP A 169 15.11 -16.96 -21.29
CA ASP A 169 14.06 -17.42 -22.21
C ASP A 169 13.74 -18.92 -22.11
N ARG A 170 14.53 -19.71 -21.37
CA ARG A 170 14.30 -21.17 -21.23
C ARG A 170 13.67 -21.57 -19.91
N ASP A 171 13.67 -20.68 -18.91
CA ASP A 171 13.22 -20.93 -17.52
C ASP A 171 13.80 -22.22 -16.91
N LYS A 172 14.92 -22.70 -17.48
CA LYS A 172 15.63 -23.90 -17.11
C LYS A 172 17.05 -23.51 -16.70
N PRO A 173 17.55 -24.10 -15.61
CA PRO A 173 18.92 -23.86 -15.20
C PRO A 173 19.87 -24.41 -16.25
N VAL A 174 20.75 -23.55 -16.76
CA VAL A 174 21.82 -23.93 -17.69
C VAL A 174 22.99 -24.53 -16.92
N SER A 175 23.24 -24.05 -15.70
CA SER A 175 24.22 -24.67 -14.80
C SER A 175 23.93 -24.34 -13.33
N ARG A 176 24.46 -25.19 -12.43
CA ARG A 176 24.43 -24.99 -10.98
C ARG A 176 25.82 -25.18 -10.41
N GLN A 177 26.24 -24.29 -9.54
CA GLN A 177 27.54 -24.37 -8.87
C GLN A 177 27.37 -24.10 -7.38
N ALA A 178 27.87 -25.02 -6.54
CA ALA A 178 28.04 -24.77 -5.12
C ALA A 178 29.41 -24.12 -4.90
N ARG A 179 29.42 -22.98 -4.22
CA ARG A 179 30.67 -22.27 -3.86
C ARG A 179 30.65 -21.93 -2.38
N ARG A 180 31.82 -22.02 -1.75
CA ARG A 180 32.02 -21.49 -0.41
C ARG A 180 31.69 -20.00 -0.43
N CYS A 181 31.01 -19.52 0.61
CA CYS A 181 30.63 -18.12 0.69
C CYS A 181 31.84 -17.27 1.09
N ASP A 182 32.86 -17.23 0.24
CA ASP A 182 33.99 -16.32 0.38
C ASP A 182 33.61 -14.97 -0.23
N ARG A 183 34.11 -13.88 0.36
CA ARG A 183 33.73 -12.48 0.07
C ARG A 183 33.84 -12.07 -1.41
N THR A 184 34.50 -12.87 -2.25
CA THR A 184 34.83 -12.60 -3.66
C THR A 184 33.72 -12.95 -4.66
N VAL A 185 32.71 -13.75 -4.28
CA VAL A 185 31.65 -14.19 -5.20
C VAL A 185 30.66 -13.05 -5.51
N ALA A 186 30.39 -12.18 -4.53
CA ALA A 186 29.44 -11.08 -4.70
C ALA A 186 29.98 -9.94 -5.61
N SER A 187 31.31 -9.78 -5.72
CA SER A 187 31.91 -8.72 -6.55
C SER A 187 31.98 -9.08 -8.04
N HIS A 188 32.08 -10.36 -8.39
CA HIS A 188 32.20 -10.81 -9.79
C HIS A 188 30.85 -10.92 -10.53
N ILE A 189 29.74 -11.09 -9.81
CA ILE A 189 28.39 -11.24 -10.40
C ILE A 189 27.89 -9.92 -11.02
N ASN A 190 28.37 -8.77 -10.54
CA ASN A 190 27.93 -7.46 -11.04
C ASN A 190 28.81 -6.86 -12.15
N SER A 191 29.99 -7.41 -12.47
CA SER A 191 30.94 -6.76 -13.39
C SER A 191 31.04 -7.36 -14.80
N THR A 192 30.36 -8.47 -15.13
CA THR A 192 30.70 -9.20 -16.36
C THR A 192 29.48 -9.63 -17.18
N ALA A 193 28.79 -8.65 -17.74
CA ALA A 193 27.72 -8.86 -18.73
C ALA A 193 28.22 -9.19 -20.16
N SER A 194 29.52 -9.55 -20.35
CA SER A 194 30.10 -9.62 -21.70
C SER A 194 31.02 -10.79 -22.06
N ARG A 195 31.34 -11.74 -21.17
CA ARG A 195 32.18 -12.90 -21.54
C ARG A 195 31.81 -14.19 -20.81
N PHE A 196 30.77 -14.85 -21.31
CA PHE A 196 30.29 -16.16 -20.84
C PHE A 196 31.41 -17.22 -20.82
N TRP A 197 32.35 -17.18 -21.77
CA TRP A 197 33.44 -18.17 -21.87
C TRP A 197 34.68 -17.90 -21.01
N SER A 198 34.91 -16.66 -20.55
CA SER A 198 36.09 -16.33 -19.73
C SER A 198 35.90 -16.74 -18.27
N VAL A 199 34.69 -16.58 -17.72
CA VAL A 199 34.41 -16.91 -16.31
C VAL A 199 34.40 -18.43 -16.08
N VAL A 200 33.99 -19.21 -17.08
CA VAL A 200 33.99 -20.68 -16.99
C VAL A 200 35.41 -21.25 -17.01
N SER A 201 36.35 -20.58 -17.67
CA SER A 201 37.73 -21.06 -17.85
C SER A 201 38.74 -20.54 -16.81
N THR A 202 38.50 -19.40 -16.15
CA THR A 202 39.36 -18.90 -15.04
C THR A 202 39.17 -19.68 -13.73
N PHE A 203 38.15 -20.54 -13.63
CA PHE A 203 37.82 -21.29 -12.42
C PHE A 203 37.84 -22.81 -12.65
N ALA A 204 38.92 -23.32 -13.24
CA ALA A 204 39.25 -24.74 -13.12
C ALA A 204 39.57 -25.06 -11.64
N PRO A 205 38.94 -26.08 -11.03
CA PRO A 205 39.21 -26.41 -9.64
C PRO A 205 40.58 -27.09 -9.54
N GLU A 206 41.48 -26.60 -8.69
CA GLU A 206 42.33 -27.54 -7.96
C GLU A 206 41.38 -28.44 -7.17
N PRO A 207 41.52 -29.78 -7.23
CA PRO A 207 40.59 -30.67 -6.56
C PRO A 207 40.76 -30.51 -5.05
N PRO A 208 39.74 -30.04 -4.31
CA PRO A 208 39.79 -30.20 -2.87
C PRO A 208 39.52 -31.67 -2.56
N GLU A 209 40.32 -32.26 -1.67
CA GLU A 209 39.98 -33.51 -0.98
C GLU A 209 38.68 -33.31 -0.21
N VAL A 210 37.55 -33.55 -0.88
CA VAL A 210 36.21 -33.52 -0.28
C VAL A 210 35.71 -34.95 -0.29
N PRO A 211 35.24 -35.50 0.86
CA PRO A 211 34.64 -36.82 0.87
C PRO A 211 33.44 -36.88 -0.09
N PRO A 212 33.16 -38.03 -0.69
CA PRO A 212 32.21 -38.13 -1.79
C PRO A 212 30.82 -37.60 -1.38
N TYR A 213 30.21 -36.82 -2.28
CA TYR A 213 28.89 -36.24 -2.07
C TYR A 213 27.84 -37.31 -1.69
N PRO A 214 26.94 -37.01 -0.73
CA PRO A 214 25.80 -37.86 -0.41
C PRO A 214 24.91 -38.11 -1.64
N ALA A 215 24.42 -39.33 -1.80
CA ALA A 215 23.66 -39.77 -2.97
C ALA A 215 22.41 -38.92 -3.29
N TRP A 216 21.81 -38.29 -2.28
CA TRP A 216 20.61 -37.45 -2.43
C TRP A 216 20.88 -36.09 -3.11
N LEU A 217 22.13 -35.61 -3.12
CA LEU A 217 22.49 -34.35 -3.79
C LEU A 217 22.65 -34.51 -5.32
N ARG A 218 22.74 -35.75 -5.82
CA ARG A 218 22.73 -36.05 -7.26
C ARG A 218 21.32 -36.04 -7.87
N GLN A 219 20.29 -36.36 -7.07
CA GLN A 219 18.91 -36.40 -7.54
C GLN A 219 18.26 -35.03 -7.72
N ALA A 220 18.80 -33.98 -7.09
CA ALA A 220 18.36 -32.61 -7.32
C ALA A 220 18.84 -32.01 -8.67
N ALA A 221 19.60 -32.77 -9.47
CA ALA A 221 20.21 -32.34 -10.73
C ALA A 221 19.58 -32.97 -12.00
N SER A 222 18.38 -33.55 -11.90
CA SER A 222 17.52 -33.89 -13.06
C SER A 222 16.30 -32.99 -13.13
#